data_AF-A0A0S8DPL9-F1
#
_entry.id   AF-A0A0S8DPL9-F1
#
_cell.length_a   1.000
_cell.length_b   1.000
_cell.length_c   1.000
_cell.angle_alpha   90.00
_cell.angle_beta   90.00
_cell.angle_gamma   90.00
#
_symmetry.space_group_name_H-M   'P 1'
#
loop_
_entity.id
_entity.type
_entity.pdbx_description
1 polymer ?
#
loop_
_entity_poly.entity_id
_entity_poly.type
_entity_poly.pdbx_seq_one_letter_code
_entity_poly.pdbx_strand_id
1 'polypeptide(L)'
;LWKDIFKEISNVIPKEDMLKEKTTQNNTLIIKGEILGTAQDREEILSNFISALEGKMFKSISLLTAKIGDKEKGKSEFEIKCLSSEE
;
A
#
# COMPACT_ATOMS: atom_id res chain seq x y z
N LEU A 1 11.71 12.74 -7.48
CA LEU A 1 10.41 12.83 -6.78
C LEU A 1 9.66 11.51 -6.86
N TRP A 2 8.77 11.25 -7.84
CA TRP A 2 8.05 9.97 -7.88
C TRP A 2 8.93 8.73 -8.05
N LYS A 3 10.02 8.81 -8.81
CA LYS A 3 11.00 7.71 -8.94
C LYS A 3 11.63 7.30 -7.61
N ASP A 4 11.99 8.27 -6.77
CA ASP A 4 12.57 8.03 -5.44
C ASP A 4 11.52 7.43 -4.50
N ILE A 5 10.29 7.94 -4.58
CA ILE A 5 9.15 7.41 -3.84
C ILE A 5 8.91 5.93 -4.20
N PHE A 6 8.88 5.59 -5.49
CA PHE A 6 8.73 4.19 -5.91
C PHE A 6 9.89 3.30 -5.49
N LYS A 7 11.11 3.82 -5.50
CA LYS A 7 12.29 3.07 -5.07
C LYS A 7 12.22 2.70 -3.58
N GLU A 8 11.77 3.64 -2.76
CA GLU A 8 11.60 3.41 -1.32
C GLU A 8 10.38 2.54 -1.02
N ILE A 9 9.27 2.70 -1.76
CA ILE A 9 8.14 1.77 -1.69
C ILE A 9 8.60 0.33 -2.00
N SER A 10 9.40 0.12 -3.05
CA SER A 10 9.99 -1.20 -3.35
C SER A 10 10.91 -1.72 -2.24
N ASN A 11 11.53 -0.85 -1.46
CA ASN A 11 12.42 -1.22 -0.36
C ASN A 11 11.63 -1.58 0.92
N VAL A 12 10.45 -0.98 1.08
CA VAL A 12 9.56 -1.19 2.23
C VAL A 12 8.64 -2.38 2.02
N ILE A 13 8.24 -2.67 0.78
CA ILE A 13 7.33 -3.78 0.50
C ILE A 13 8.06 -5.10 0.71
N PRO A 14 7.64 -5.92 1.70
CA PRO A 14 8.36 -7.13 2.05
C PRO A 14 8.20 -8.26 1.02
N LYS A 15 7.23 -8.16 0.09
CA LYS A 15 6.96 -9.17 -0.95
C LYS A 15 6.56 -8.51 -2.27
N GLU A 16 7.31 -8.80 -3.34
CA GLU A 16 7.09 -8.24 -4.68
C GLU A 16 5.67 -8.45 -5.22
N ASP A 17 4.98 -9.52 -4.80
CA ASP A 17 3.60 -9.83 -5.21
C ASP A 17 2.52 -8.95 -4.57
N MET A 18 2.87 -8.09 -3.60
CA MET A 18 1.87 -7.25 -2.95
C MET A 18 1.31 -6.14 -3.82
N LEU A 19 2.06 -5.65 -4.82
CA LEU A 19 1.71 -4.43 -5.53
C LEU A 19 1.25 -4.74 -6.96
N LYS A 20 -0.03 -4.54 -7.23
CA LYS A 20 -0.65 -4.79 -8.55
C LYS A 20 -0.58 -3.58 -9.44
N GLU A 21 -0.97 -2.43 -8.88
CA GLU A 21 -1.16 -1.21 -9.65
C GLU A 21 -0.75 0.00 -8.84
N LYS A 22 -0.15 0.98 -9.52
CA LYS A 22 0.17 2.28 -8.96
C LYS A 22 -0.33 3.36 -9.90
N THR A 23 -1.18 4.23 -9.39
CA THR A 23 -1.79 5.32 -10.15
C THR A 23 -1.50 6.64 -9.45
N THR A 24 -0.81 7.54 -10.13
CA THR A 24 -0.53 8.89 -9.63
C THR A 24 -1.50 9.88 -10.27
N GLN A 25 -2.23 10.65 -9.46
CA GLN A 25 -3.13 11.69 -9.93
C GLN A 25 -3.13 12.86 -8.94
N ASN A 26 -2.91 14.10 -9.41
CA ASN A 26 -3.02 15.32 -8.61
C ASN A 26 -2.37 15.21 -7.22
N ASN A 27 -1.06 14.97 -7.17
CA ASN A 27 -0.28 14.81 -5.92
C ASN A 27 -0.67 13.63 -5.02
N THR A 28 -1.53 12.76 -5.52
CA THR A 28 -1.96 11.56 -4.81
C THR A 28 -1.40 10.34 -5.51
N LEU A 29 -0.86 9.39 -4.74
CA LEU A 29 -0.55 8.05 -5.20
C LEU A 29 -1.59 7.07 -4.68
N ILE A 30 -2.29 6.42 -5.60
CA ILE A 30 -3.15 5.28 -5.31
C ILE A 30 -2.34 4.02 -5.57
N ILE A 31 -2.24 3.17 -4.55
CA ILE A 31 -1.58 1.86 -4.64
C ILE A 31 -2.64 0.80 -4.46
N LYS A 32 -2.75 -0.10 -5.45
CA LYS A 32 -3.58 -1.30 -5.36
C LYS A 32 -2.69 -2.52 -5.28
N GLY A 33 -3.10 -3.47 -4.46
CA GLY A 33 -2.30 -4.63 -4.17
C GLY A 33 -3.10 -5.82 -3.69
N GLU A 34 -2.45 -6.99 -3.64
CA GLU A 34 -3.01 -8.18 -3.03
C GLU A 34 -2.07 -8.77 -1.98
N ILE A 35 -2.60 -9.12 -0.81
CA ILE A 35 -1.83 -9.71 0.29
C ILE A 35 -2.28 -11.14 0.46
N LEU A 36 -1.32 -12.05 0.37
CA LEU A 36 -1.48 -13.47 0.63
C LEU A 36 -1.14 -13.75 2.10
N GLY A 37 -1.97 -14.54 2.78
CA GLY A 37 -1.71 -14.94 4.18
C GLY A 37 -2.97 -15.09 5.01
N THR A 38 -2.82 -15.20 6.33
CA THR A 38 -3.95 -15.19 7.28
C THR A 38 -4.54 -13.78 7.43
N ALA A 39 -5.75 -13.62 7.95
CA ALA A 39 -6.33 -12.28 8.16
C ALA A 39 -5.42 -11.41 9.06
N GLN A 40 -4.84 -12.00 10.11
CA GLN A 40 -3.93 -11.32 11.03
C GLN A 40 -2.63 -10.88 10.33
N ASP A 41 -2.00 -11.76 9.52
CA ASP A 41 -0.85 -11.38 8.69
C ASP A 41 -1.18 -10.19 7.77
N ARG A 42 -2.36 -10.21 7.15
CA ARG A 42 -2.76 -9.18 6.20
C ARG A 42 -2.89 -7.82 6.87
N GLU A 43 -3.50 -7.75 8.05
CA GLU A 43 -3.63 -6.51 8.82
C GLU A 43 -2.28 -5.99 9.32
N GLU A 44 -1.40 -6.89 9.78
CA GLU A 44 -0.05 -6.52 10.24
C GLU A 44 0.79 -5.99 9.08
N ILE A 45 0.79 -6.67 7.94
CA ILE A 45 1.53 -6.25 6.75
C ILE A 45 1.00 -4.91 6.23
N LEU A 46 -0.32 -4.71 6.17
CA LEU A 46 -0.92 -3.42 5.77
C LEU A 46 -0.54 -2.29 6.73
N SER A 47 -0.64 -2.54 8.03
CA SER A 47 -0.28 -1.55 9.05
C SER A 47 1.20 -1.18 8.95
N ASN A 48 2.09 -2.17 8.88
CA ASN A 48 3.53 -1.93 8.71
C ASN A 48 3.84 -1.18 7.41
N PHE A 49 3.14 -1.52 6.32
CA PHE A 49 3.28 -0.83 5.04
C PHE A 49 2.86 0.64 5.13
N ILE A 50 1.69 0.92 5.72
CA ILE A 50 1.21 2.28 5.93
C ILE A 50 2.16 3.05 6.85
N SER A 51 2.55 2.50 7.99
CA SER A 51 3.46 3.15 8.94
C SER A 51 4.85 3.43 8.37
N ALA A 52 5.34 2.59 7.45
CA ALA A 52 6.64 2.81 6.82
C ALA A 52 6.61 3.91 5.75
N LEU A 53 5.45 4.15 5.14
CA LEU A 53 5.23 5.19 4.13
C LEU A 53 4.80 6.53 4.74
N GLU A 54 3.99 6.47 5.80
CA GLU A 54 3.51 7.62 6.56
C GLU A 54 4.70 8.29 7.28
N GLY A 55 4.87 9.60 7.08
CA GLY A 55 5.92 10.38 7.72
C GLY A 55 7.29 10.34 7.02
N LYS A 56 7.58 9.36 6.15
CA LYS A 56 8.76 9.40 5.27
C LYS A 56 8.50 10.10 3.95
N MET A 57 7.43 9.70 3.26
CA MET A 57 7.17 10.09 1.86
C MET A 57 5.82 10.75 1.66
N PHE A 58 4.86 10.40 2.52
CA PHE A 58 3.50 10.87 2.42
C PHE A 58 3.08 11.52 3.75
N LYS A 59 2.40 12.67 3.65
CA LYS A 59 1.85 13.38 4.83
C LYS A 59 0.77 12.54 5.51
N SER A 60 0.00 11.84 4.69
CA SER A 60 -1.17 11.10 5.12
C SER A 60 -1.46 9.97 4.14
N ILE A 61 -1.84 8.83 4.70
CA ILE A 61 -2.22 7.65 3.94
C ILE A 61 -3.62 7.23 4.40
N SER A 62 -4.50 6.97 3.45
CA SER A 62 -5.87 6.54 3.72
C SER A 62 -6.12 5.21 3.03
N LEU A 63 -6.58 4.22 3.78
CA LEU A 63 -7.09 2.98 3.22
C LEU A 63 -8.45 3.26 2.57
N LEU A 64 -8.52 3.14 1.24
CA LEU A 64 -9.77 3.34 0.49
C LEU A 64 -10.63 2.09 0.55
N THR A 65 -10.02 0.93 0.29
CA THR A 65 -10.74 -0.35 0.25
C THR A 65 -9.80 -1.46 0.72
N ALA A 66 -10.32 -2.35 1.58
CA ALA A 66 -9.73 -3.66 1.81
C ALA A 66 -10.80 -4.71 1.52
N LYS A 67 -10.70 -5.37 0.37
CA LYS A 67 -11.52 -6.54 0.06
C LYS A 67 -10.81 -7.75 0.63
N ILE A 68 -11.26 -8.19 1.80
CA ILE A 68 -10.89 -9.49 2.32
C ILE A 68 -11.57 -10.51 1.44
N GLY A 69 -10.82 -11.11 0.52
CA GLY A 69 -11.34 -12.17 -0.33
C GLY A 69 -11.88 -13.30 0.54
N ASP A 70 -13.00 -13.88 0.09
CA ASP A 70 -13.68 -15.00 0.73
C ASP A 70 -12.67 -15.99 1.31
N LYS A 71 -12.96 -16.46 2.54
CA LYS A 71 -12.09 -17.27 3.41
C LYS A 71 -11.41 -18.45 2.70
N GLU A 72 -11.89 -18.85 1.53
CA GLU A 72 -11.40 -19.96 0.71
C GLU A 72 -10.16 -19.67 -0.16
N LYS A 73 -9.81 -18.40 -0.46
CA LYS A 73 -8.70 -18.11 -1.41
C LYS A 73 -7.43 -17.47 -0.82
N GLY A 74 -7.38 -17.24 0.49
CA GLY A 74 -6.13 -16.83 1.15
C GLY A 74 -5.57 -15.46 0.72
N LYS A 75 -6.34 -14.66 -0.01
CA LYS A 75 -5.91 -13.38 -0.61
C LYS A 75 -6.85 -12.23 -0.23
N SER A 76 -6.29 -11.08 0.16
CA SER A 76 -7.04 -9.82 0.29
C SER A 76 -6.52 -8.80 -0.70
N GLU A 77 -7.41 -8.11 -1.39
CA GLU A 77 -7.06 -6.95 -2.19
C GLU A 77 -7.15 -5.69 -1.33
N PHE A 78 -6.20 -4.78 -1.49
CA PHE A 78 -6.20 -3.50 -0.81
C PHE A 78 -5.97 -2.36 -1.79
N GLU A 79 -6.51 -1.21 -1.44
CA GLU A 79 -6.34 0.05 -2.13
C GLU A 79 -6.06 1.12 -1.08
N ILE A 80 -4.86 1.71 -1.15
CA ILE A 80 -4.49 2.85 -0.31
C ILE A 80 -4.27 4.09 -1.16
N LYS A 81 -4.62 5.24 -0.59
CA LYS A 81 -4.43 6.57 -1.15
C LYS A 81 -3.39 7.29 -0.30
N CYS A 82 -2.27 7.64 -0.90
CA CYS A 82 -1.18 8.34 -0.25
C CYS A 82 -1.13 9.78 -0.77
N LEU A 83 -1.23 10.77 0.12
CA LEU A 83 -1.05 12.17 -0.25
C LEU A 83 0.43 12.55 -0.15
N SER A 84 1.01 12.94 -1.28
CA SER A 84 2.36 13.48 -1.33
C SER A 84 2.38 14.86 -0.67
N SER A 85 3.37 15.09 0.20
CA SER A 85 3.68 16.42 0.74
C SER A 85 4.45 17.24 -0.31
N GLU A 86 3.84 17.56 -1.44
CA GLU A 86 4.33 18.71 -2.22
C GLU A 86 3.37 19.87 -1.96
N GLU A 87 3.86 20.83 -1.18
CA GLU A 87 3.45 22.24 -1.19
C GLU A 87 4.59 23.03 -1.82
#